data_AF-A0A9X4BHL1-F1
#
_entry.id   AF-A0A9X4BHL1-F1
#
_cell.length_a   1.000
_cell.length_b   1.000
_cell.length_c   1.000
_cell.angle_alpha   90.00
_cell.angle_beta   90.00
_cell.angle_gamma   90.00
#
_symmetry.space_group_name_H-M   'P 1'
#
loop_
_entity.id
_entity.type
_entity.pdbx_description
1 polymer ?
#
loop_
_entity_poly.entity_id
_entity_poly.type
_entity_poly.pdbx_seq_one_letter_code
_entity_poly.pdbx_strand_id
1 'polypeptide(L)'
;MLYNRLTGEAGGTESYEINLPSGGTSFVIGNLIQQPSTSQNGAMLDYLSEPGNTNPDDHLFVVNNTFVNNRSAGTFVQIGAAAMSPALIRNNILFGNGTVSTQASAVVDHNLTGSAPMFVDAANFDYRLLPGVAAIDAGVDPGSGMGQSLMPTQQYRHPTEASSRSTAGAIDIGAYEWLPDLIFRASFE
;
A
#
# COMPACT_ATOMS: atom_id res chain seq x y z
N MET A 1 5.71 1.81 9.40
CA MET A 1 6.50 1.67 8.16
C MET A 1 5.98 2.63 7.12
N LEU A 2 6.83 3.57 6.69
CA LEU A 2 6.44 4.66 5.81
C LEU A 2 7.36 4.73 4.59
N TYR A 3 6.78 4.85 3.39
CA TYR A 3 7.50 5.21 2.16
C TYR A 3 8.63 4.25 1.72
N ASN A 4 8.43 2.95 1.89
CA ASN A 4 9.41 1.93 1.54
C ASN A 4 9.07 1.22 0.23
N ARG A 5 10.08 0.60 -0.39
CA ARG A 5 9.92 -0.44 -1.42
C ARG A 5 10.25 -1.80 -0.80
N LEU A 6 9.26 -2.67 -0.71
CA LEU A 6 9.34 -4.03 -0.16
C LEU A 6 8.92 -5.01 -1.26
N THR A 7 9.88 -5.50 -2.04
CA THR A 7 9.61 -6.32 -3.23
C THR A 7 10.44 -7.59 -3.22
N GLY A 8 9.79 -8.75 -3.36
CA GLY A 8 10.51 -10.03 -3.47
C GLY A 8 11.19 -10.23 -4.83
N GLU A 9 10.78 -9.47 -5.84
CA GLU A 9 11.32 -9.51 -7.19
C GLU A 9 11.31 -10.92 -7.83
N ALA A 10 11.91 -11.07 -9.02
CA ALA A 10 11.90 -12.34 -9.73
C ALA A 10 12.73 -13.40 -9.00
N GLY A 11 12.08 -14.49 -8.57
CA GLY A 11 12.72 -15.60 -7.88
C GLY A 11 12.74 -15.48 -6.35
N GLY A 12 12.19 -14.41 -5.77
CA GLY A 12 11.96 -14.29 -4.33
C GLY A 12 11.04 -15.39 -3.80
N THR A 13 11.31 -15.84 -2.58
CA THR A 13 10.53 -16.89 -1.90
C THR A 13 10.14 -16.46 -0.49
N GLU A 14 10.00 -15.15 -0.27
CA GLU A 14 9.67 -14.60 1.03
C GLU A 14 8.36 -15.20 1.56
N SER A 15 8.30 -15.35 2.89
CA SER A 15 7.06 -15.79 3.54
C SER A 15 6.03 -14.66 3.55
N TYR A 16 6.40 -13.47 4.03
CA TYR A 16 5.54 -12.28 4.02
C TYR A 16 6.37 -11.07 3.62
N GLU A 17 5.76 -10.11 2.92
CA GLU A 17 6.39 -8.83 2.61
C GLU A 17 6.35 -7.90 3.83
N ILE A 18 5.31 -8.03 4.67
CA ILE A 18 5.18 -7.37 5.97
C ILE A 18 4.62 -8.37 6.98
N ASN A 19 5.33 -8.55 8.10
CA ASN A 19 4.82 -9.32 9.25
C ASN A 19 4.95 -8.50 10.53
N LEU A 20 3.80 -8.24 11.18
CA LEU A 20 3.67 -7.56 12.47
C LEU A 20 3.02 -8.52 13.47
N PRO A 21 3.76 -9.53 13.95
CA PRO A 21 3.19 -10.70 14.60
C PRO A 21 2.50 -10.36 15.93
N SER A 22 2.99 -9.35 16.65
CA SER A 22 2.46 -8.91 17.94
C SER A 22 1.51 -7.70 17.86
N GLY A 23 1.12 -7.30 16.65
CA GLY A 23 0.26 -6.13 16.42
C GLY A 23 0.76 -4.86 17.10
N GLY A 24 -0.14 -4.11 17.77
CA GLY A 24 0.12 -2.76 18.29
C GLY A 24 -0.32 -1.67 17.31
N THR A 25 -0.45 -0.42 17.79
CA THR A 25 -0.69 0.74 16.89
C THR A 25 0.35 0.76 15.78
N SER A 26 -0.11 0.55 14.54
CA SER A 26 0.74 0.34 13.38
C SER A 26 0.28 1.15 12.18
N PHE A 27 1.23 1.88 11.60
CA PHE A 27 1.02 2.71 10.41
C PHE A 27 1.79 2.12 9.24
N VAL A 28 1.09 1.71 8.20
CA VAL A 28 1.64 1.24 6.93
C VAL A 28 1.18 2.22 5.87
N ILE A 29 2.02 3.21 5.56
CA ILE A 29 1.62 4.35 4.72
C ILE A 29 2.60 4.58 3.57
N GLY A 30 2.09 4.75 2.36
CA GLY A 30 2.91 5.19 1.22
C GLY A 30 3.92 4.17 0.72
N ASN A 31 3.78 2.89 1.06
CA ASN A 31 4.75 1.85 0.69
C ASN A 31 4.39 1.22 -0.66
N LEU A 32 5.42 0.84 -1.42
CA LEU A 32 5.33 -0.08 -2.54
C LEU A 32 5.66 -1.49 -2.04
N ILE A 33 4.72 -2.42 -2.19
CA ILE A 33 4.80 -3.78 -1.66
C ILE A 33 4.50 -4.74 -2.80
N GLN A 34 5.41 -5.67 -3.11
CA GLN A 34 5.21 -6.61 -4.20
C GLN A 34 5.57 -8.03 -3.79
N GLN A 35 4.62 -8.94 -4.04
CA GLN A 35 4.74 -10.36 -3.78
C GLN A 35 4.96 -11.12 -5.09
N PRO A 36 6.06 -11.88 -5.26
CA PRO A 36 6.26 -12.69 -6.45
C PRO A 36 5.31 -13.89 -6.51
N SER A 37 5.15 -14.46 -7.70
CA SER A 37 4.30 -15.65 -7.90
C SER A 37 4.81 -16.88 -7.14
N THR A 38 6.10 -16.88 -6.76
CA THR A 38 6.83 -17.95 -6.07
C THR A 38 6.77 -17.86 -4.54
N SER A 39 6.20 -16.81 -3.95
CA SER A 39 6.08 -16.70 -2.49
C SER A 39 5.36 -17.90 -1.88
N GLN A 40 5.70 -18.26 -0.65
CA GLN A 40 5.08 -19.44 -0.03
C GLN A 40 3.76 -19.11 0.65
N ASN A 41 3.68 -17.95 1.32
CA ASN A 41 2.44 -17.48 1.91
C ASN A 41 1.59 -16.72 0.89
N GLY A 42 0.27 -16.72 1.11
CA GLY A 42 -0.66 -15.91 0.34
C GLY A 42 -0.90 -14.53 0.93
N ALA A 43 -0.54 -14.29 2.20
CA ALA A 43 -0.71 -13.00 2.84
C ALA A 43 0.47 -12.06 2.50
N MET A 44 0.17 -10.80 2.15
CA MET A 44 1.19 -9.78 1.89
C MET A 44 1.56 -8.98 3.14
N LEU A 45 0.55 -8.55 3.89
CA LEU A 45 0.67 -7.98 5.22
C LEU A 45 -0.03 -8.90 6.21
N ASP A 46 0.73 -9.46 7.16
CA ASP A 46 0.20 -10.25 8.27
C ASP A 46 0.29 -9.45 9.58
N TYR A 47 -0.82 -9.37 10.32
CA TYR A 47 -0.96 -8.54 11.52
C TYR A 47 -1.64 -9.30 12.65
N LEU A 48 -0.98 -9.35 13.81
CA LEU A 48 -1.52 -9.96 15.05
C LEU A 48 -2.00 -11.42 14.87
N SER A 49 -1.38 -12.18 13.96
CA SER A 49 -1.77 -13.57 13.67
C SER A 49 -1.10 -14.61 14.57
N GLU A 50 -0.09 -14.22 15.37
CA GLU A 50 0.54 -15.14 16.33
C GLU A 50 -0.37 -15.43 17.54
N PRO A 51 -0.43 -16.70 17.99
CA PRO A 51 -1.21 -17.09 19.15
C PRO A 51 -0.61 -16.53 20.44
N GLY A 52 -1.45 -16.31 21.45
CA GLY A 52 -1.00 -15.88 22.78
C GLY A 52 -0.58 -14.41 22.85
N ASN A 53 -0.96 -13.59 21.88
CA ASN A 53 -0.72 -12.15 21.91
C ASN A 53 -1.38 -11.48 23.10
N THR A 54 -0.63 -10.60 23.77
CA THR A 54 -1.09 -9.83 24.93
C THR A 54 -1.02 -8.33 24.70
N ASN A 55 -0.74 -7.89 23.47
CA ASN A 55 -0.69 -6.48 23.14
C ASN A 55 -2.08 -5.86 23.33
N PRO A 56 -2.25 -4.88 24.25
CA PRO A 56 -3.54 -4.28 24.51
C PRO A 56 -3.99 -3.33 23.39
N ASP A 57 -3.12 -3.02 22.43
CA ASP A 57 -3.40 -2.17 21.29
C ASP A 57 -3.28 -2.98 19.99
N ASP A 58 -4.22 -2.76 19.09
CA ASP A 58 -4.39 -3.48 17.84
C ASP A 58 -4.84 -2.56 16.68
N HIS A 59 -4.61 -1.24 16.80
CA HIS A 59 -4.97 -0.30 15.74
C HIS A 59 -4.05 -0.44 14.53
N LEU A 60 -4.63 -0.74 13.37
CA LEU A 60 -3.90 -0.85 12.11
C LEU A 60 -4.42 0.15 11.08
N PHE A 61 -3.51 0.97 10.54
CA PHE A 61 -3.77 1.92 9.46
C PHE A 61 -2.95 1.54 8.23
N VAL A 62 -3.61 1.15 7.15
CA VAL A 62 -3.02 0.79 5.85
C VAL A 62 -3.49 1.80 4.81
N VAL A 63 -2.65 2.80 4.53
CA VAL A 63 -3.06 4.00 3.78
C VAL A 63 -2.13 4.29 2.61
N ASN A 64 -2.69 4.55 1.42
CA ASN A 64 -1.91 4.99 0.24
C ASN A 64 -0.72 4.09 -0.10
N ASN A 65 -0.85 2.77 0.06
CA ASN A 65 0.16 1.82 -0.39
C ASN A 65 -0.19 1.28 -1.78
N THR A 66 0.81 0.82 -2.51
CA THR A 66 0.63 0.01 -3.72
C THR A 66 1.05 -1.42 -3.41
N PHE A 67 0.07 -2.31 -3.29
CA PHE A 67 0.27 -3.74 -3.20
C PHE A 67 0.17 -4.37 -4.59
N VAL A 68 1.13 -5.22 -4.94
CA VAL A 68 1.19 -5.94 -6.21
C VAL A 68 1.33 -7.44 -5.92
N ASN A 69 0.23 -8.17 -6.07
CA ASN A 69 0.21 -9.62 -5.92
C ASN A 69 0.37 -10.31 -7.29
N ASN A 70 1.54 -10.90 -7.53
CA ASN A 70 1.77 -11.68 -8.75
C ASN A 70 1.35 -13.16 -8.63
N ARG A 71 0.83 -13.58 -7.47
CA ARG A 71 0.22 -14.90 -7.31
C ARG A 71 -1.14 -14.96 -7.99
N SER A 72 -1.61 -16.17 -8.28
CA SER A 72 -2.96 -16.39 -8.80
C SER A 72 -4.06 -16.12 -7.78
N ALA A 73 -3.73 -16.16 -6.48
CA ALA A 73 -4.59 -15.83 -5.35
C ALA A 73 -3.75 -15.43 -4.12
N GLY A 74 -4.35 -14.70 -3.18
CA GLY A 74 -3.72 -14.27 -1.94
C GLY A 74 -4.64 -13.41 -1.07
N THR A 75 -4.06 -12.81 -0.04
CA THR A 75 -4.70 -11.88 0.89
C THR A 75 -3.81 -10.65 1.02
N PHE A 76 -4.32 -9.47 0.73
CA PHE A 76 -3.54 -8.24 0.83
C PHE A 76 -3.24 -7.90 2.30
N VAL A 77 -4.26 -7.92 3.17
CA VAL A 77 -4.14 -7.59 4.59
C VAL A 77 -4.75 -8.70 5.45
N GLN A 78 -3.93 -9.64 5.89
CA GLN A 78 -4.32 -10.67 6.84
C GLN A 78 -4.22 -10.12 8.27
N ILE A 79 -5.32 -10.24 9.00
CA ILE A 79 -5.47 -9.76 10.37
C ILE A 79 -5.95 -10.94 11.22
N GLY A 80 -5.20 -11.23 12.29
CA GLY A 80 -5.52 -12.27 13.24
C GLY A 80 -6.82 -12.00 13.98
N ALA A 81 -7.54 -13.07 14.34
CA ALA A 81 -8.87 -12.99 14.95
C ALA A 81 -8.90 -12.31 16.33
N ALA A 82 -7.75 -12.12 16.98
CA ALA A 82 -7.63 -11.41 18.24
C ALA A 82 -7.69 -9.87 18.09
N ALA A 83 -7.56 -9.34 16.86
CA ALA A 83 -7.66 -7.91 16.60
C ALA A 83 -9.15 -7.49 16.57
N MET A 84 -9.53 -6.74 17.59
CA MET A 84 -10.88 -6.23 17.82
C MET A 84 -11.09 -4.83 17.24
N SER A 85 -10.04 -4.01 17.18
CA SER A 85 -10.13 -2.69 16.55
C SER A 85 -10.26 -2.84 15.02
N PRO A 86 -11.25 -2.19 14.39
CA PRO A 86 -11.36 -2.14 12.93
C PRO A 86 -10.11 -1.54 12.29
N ALA A 87 -9.45 -2.29 11.41
CA ALA A 87 -8.37 -1.73 10.60
C ALA A 87 -8.93 -0.69 9.62
N LEU A 88 -8.20 0.40 9.42
CA LEU A 88 -8.48 1.33 8.33
C LEU A 88 -7.63 0.94 7.13
N ILE A 89 -8.27 0.56 6.03
CA ILE A 89 -7.62 0.20 4.76
C ILE A 89 -8.14 1.17 3.72
N ARG A 90 -7.38 2.23 3.41
CA ARG A 90 -7.84 3.35 2.58
C ARG A 90 -6.84 3.82 1.52
N ASN A 91 -7.33 4.24 0.37
CA ASN A 91 -6.53 4.79 -0.72
C ASN A 91 -5.42 3.86 -1.22
N ASN A 92 -5.50 2.55 -1.03
CA ASN A 92 -4.48 1.62 -1.51
C ASN A 92 -4.79 1.17 -2.95
N ILE A 93 -3.73 0.94 -3.73
CA ILE A 93 -3.82 0.10 -4.93
C ILE A 93 -3.60 -1.34 -4.46
N LEU A 94 -4.55 -2.22 -4.77
CA LEU A 94 -4.52 -3.64 -4.47
C LEU A 94 -4.54 -4.40 -5.80
N PHE A 95 -3.37 -4.43 -6.44
CA PHE A 95 -3.19 -4.95 -7.78
C PHE A 95 -3.00 -6.47 -7.79
N GLY A 96 -3.71 -7.16 -8.66
CA GLY A 96 -3.70 -8.62 -8.77
C GLY A 96 -4.86 -9.28 -8.02
N ASN A 97 -4.86 -10.62 -7.99
CA ASN A 97 -5.94 -11.38 -7.38
C ASN A 97 -5.75 -11.51 -5.87
N GLY A 98 -6.79 -11.24 -5.09
CA GLY A 98 -6.75 -11.55 -3.67
C GLY A 98 -7.91 -10.99 -2.88
N THR A 99 -8.03 -11.46 -1.65
CA THR A 99 -8.93 -10.92 -0.64
C THR A 99 -8.32 -9.65 -0.05
N VAL A 100 -9.09 -8.56 0.03
CA VAL A 100 -8.60 -7.27 0.58
C VAL A 100 -8.19 -7.43 2.04
N SER A 101 -9.08 -7.96 2.88
CA SER A 101 -8.78 -8.23 4.29
C SER A 101 -9.55 -9.43 4.84
N THR A 102 -8.97 -10.11 5.83
CA THR A 102 -9.66 -11.17 6.60
C THR A 102 -10.52 -10.63 7.73
N GLN A 103 -10.37 -9.37 8.13
CA GLN A 103 -11.17 -8.78 9.21
C GLN A 103 -12.47 -8.20 8.63
N ALA A 104 -13.61 -8.83 8.95
CA ALA A 104 -14.91 -8.40 8.45
C ALA A 104 -15.33 -6.99 8.92
N SER A 105 -14.82 -6.54 10.06
CA SER A 105 -15.07 -5.20 10.61
C SER A 105 -14.15 -4.11 10.02
N ALA A 106 -13.16 -4.47 9.20
CA ALA A 106 -12.25 -3.49 8.62
C ALA A 106 -13.00 -2.42 7.82
N VAL A 107 -12.59 -1.16 8.01
CA VAL A 107 -13.06 -0.04 7.21
C VAL A 107 -12.25 -0.03 5.91
N VAL A 108 -12.83 -0.64 4.86
CA VAL A 108 -12.26 -0.69 3.52
C VAL A 108 -12.88 0.41 2.67
N ASP A 109 -12.09 1.40 2.26
CA ASP A 109 -12.62 2.60 1.65
C ASP A 109 -11.68 3.21 0.58
N HIS A 110 -12.21 3.66 -0.55
CA HIS A 110 -11.44 4.29 -1.64
C HIS A 110 -10.17 3.51 -2.08
N ASN A 111 -10.19 2.18 -2.03
CA ASN A 111 -9.10 1.36 -2.58
C ASN A 111 -9.38 1.03 -4.05
N LEU A 112 -8.34 1.03 -4.89
CA LEU A 112 -8.43 0.56 -6.26
C LEU A 112 -8.00 -0.90 -6.33
N THR A 113 -8.92 -1.79 -6.68
CA THR A 113 -8.66 -3.24 -6.81
C THR A 113 -8.68 -3.66 -8.27
N GLY A 114 -7.94 -4.72 -8.60
CA GLY A 114 -8.00 -5.36 -9.92
C GLY A 114 -6.64 -5.51 -10.59
N SER A 115 -6.63 -5.78 -11.89
CA SER A 115 -5.42 -6.11 -12.66
C SER A 115 -5.29 -5.33 -13.96
N ALA A 116 -6.09 -4.27 -14.14
CA ALA A 116 -6.02 -3.42 -15.32
C ALA A 116 -4.65 -2.71 -15.42
N PRO A 117 -4.05 -2.59 -16.61
CA PRO A 117 -2.77 -1.90 -16.77
C PRO A 117 -2.80 -0.49 -16.17
N MET A 118 -1.88 -0.21 -15.25
CA MET A 118 -1.84 1.07 -14.53
C MET A 118 -0.45 1.62 -14.23
N PHE A 119 0.61 0.88 -14.58
CA PHE A 119 1.98 1.18 -14.18
C PHE A 119 2.90 1.44 -15.37
N VAL A 120 3.88 2.33 -15.20
CA VAL A 120 4.86 2.69 -16.23
C VAL A 120 5.62 1.47 -16.73
N ASP A 121 6.18 0.66 -15.83
CA ASP A 121 6.91 -0.55 -16.20
C ASP A 121 6.94 -1.57 -15.04
N ALA A 122 5.82 -2.25 -14.85
CA ALA A 122 5.67 -3.25 -13.79
C ALA A 122 6.65 -4.44 -13.92
N ALA A 123 7.15 -4.73 -15.13
CA ALA A 123 8.12 -5.81 -15.35
C ALA A 123 9.50 -5.48 -14.77
N ASN A 124 9.83 -4.19 -14.70
CA ASN A 124 11.05 -3.68 -14.06
C ASN A 124 10.76 -3.00 -12.70
N PHE A 125 9.62 -3.32 -12.08
CA PHE A 125 9.19 -2.81 -10.76
C PHE A 125 9.01 -1.29 -10.67
N ASP A 126 8.79 -0.63 -11.80
CA ASP A 126 8.37 0.76 -11.87
C ASP A 126 6.85 0.84 -11.79
N TYR A 127 6.36 0.99 -10.57
CA TYR A 127 4.94 1.07 -10.24
C TYR A 127 4.42 2.52 -10.14
N ARG A 128 5.12 3.49 -10.76
CA ARG A 128 4.55 4.82 -10.99
C ARG A 128 3.34 4.71 -11.91
N LEU A 129 2.37 5.60 -11.73
CA LEU A 129 1.10 5.57 -12.47
C LEU A 129 1.28 5.98 -13.94
N LEU A 130 0.56 5.30 -14.83
CA LEU A 130 0.38 5.77 -16.21
C LEU A 130 -0.61 6.94 -16.25
N PRO A 131 -0.52 7.84 -17.25
CA PRO A 131 -1.51 8.89 -17.45
C PRO A 131 -2.93 8.32 -17.65
N GLY A 132 -3.93 8.98 -17.03
CA GLY A 132 -5.36 8.69 -17.24
C GLY A 132 -5.89 7.44 -16.55
N VAL A 133 -5.11 6.82 -15.66
CA VAL A 133 -5.57 5.66 -14.88
C VAL A 133 -6.55 6.09 -13.78
N ALA A 134 -7.43 5.19 -13.37
CA ALA A 134 -8.47 5.44 -12.37
C ALA A 134 -7.93 5.74 -10.96
N ALA A 135 -6.63 5.61 -10.71
CA ALA A 135 -6.00 5.95 -9.44
C ALA A 135 -5.76 7.46 -9.27
N ILE A 136 -5.68 8.21 -10.38
CA ILE A 136 -5.38 9.64 -10.38
C ILE A 136 -6.58 10.44 -9.86
N ASP A 137 -6.36 11.36 -8.93
CA ASP A 137 -7.34 12.23 -8.28
C ASP A 137 -8.55 11.49 -7.67
N ALA A 138 -8.36 10.21 -7.33
CA ALA A 138 -9.45 9.32 -6.91
C ALA A 138 -9.44 8.98 -5.41
N GLY A 139 -8.39 9.38 -4.69
CA GLY A 139 -8.29 9.18 -3.25
C GLY A 139 -9.01 10.27 -2.47
N VAL A 140 -9.20 10.00 -1.17
CA VAL A 140 -9.80 10.95 -0.22
C VAL A 140 -8.81 11.30 0.89
N ASP A 141 -9.04 12.40 1.62
CA ASP A 141 -8.25 12.71 2.81
C ASP A 141 -8.29 11.53 3.79
N PRO A 142 -7.14 10.87 4.07
CA PRO A 142 -7.12 9.74 4.98
C PRO A 142 -7.32 10.14 6.44
N GLY A 143 -7.22 11.43 6.78
CA GLY A 143 -7.43 11.97 8.11
C GLY A 143 -6.30 11.64 9.08
N SER A 144 -6.65 11.36 10.33
CA SER A 144 -5.70 11.04 11.41
C SER A 144 -6.12 9.78 12.16
N GLY A 145 -5.14 9.01 12.64
CA GLY A 145 -5.33 7.83 13.47
C GLY A 145 -4.41 7.87 14.69
N MET A 146 -4.94 7.62 15.89
CA MET A 146 -4.17 7.62 17.14
C MET A 146 -3.29 8.88 17.33
N GLY A 147 -3.81 10.05 16.94
CA GLY A 147 -3.11 11.34 17.05
C GLY A 147 -2.05 11.61 15.96
N GLN A 148 -1.87 10.71 14.99
CA GLN A 148 -0.95 10.86 13.87
C GLN A 148 -1.71 11.18 12.58
N SER A 149 -1.17 12.09 11.76
CA SER A 149 -1.68 12.30 10.39
C SER A 149 -1.44 11.04 9.55
N LEU A 150 -2.43 10.66 8.76
CA LEU A 150 -2.34 9.54 7.81
C LEU A 150 -2.01 10.01 6.38
N MET A 151 -1.93 11.31 6.15
CA MET A 151 -1.64 11.90 4.84
C MET A 151 -0.17 11.64 4.44
N PRO A 152 0.10 10.91 3.35
CA PRO A 152 1.47 10.70 2.89
C PRO A 152 2.07 12.00 2.33
N THR A 153 3.23 12.40 2.84
CA THR A 153 3.94 13.61 2.37
C THR A 153 5.17 13.29 1.52
N GLN A 154 5.49 12.01 1.38
CA GLN A 154 6.64 11.51 0.63
C GLN A 154 6.24 10.30 -0.21
N GLN A 155 7.07 9.98 -1.21
CA GLN A 155 6.99 8.76 -1.99
C GLN A 155 8.40 8.18 -2.17
N TYR A 156 8.49 6.86 -2.26
CA TYR A 156 9.77 6.19 -2.47
C TYR A 156 10.40 6.62 -3.79
N ARG A 157 11.72 6.81 -3.80
CA ARG A 157 12.53 7.05 -5.00
C ARG A 157 13.67 6.05 -5.01
N HIS A 158 13.69 5.20 -6.03
CA HIS A 158 14.74 4.20 -6.19
C HIS A 158 16.13 4.86 -6.31
N PRO A 159 17.19 4.34 -5.68
CA PRO A 159 17.26 3.04 -4.98
C PRO A 159 16.95 3.03 -3.48
N THR A 160 17.15 4.13 -2.76
CA THR A 160 17.00 4.15 -1.29
C THR A 160 16.60 5.54 -0.79
N GLU A 161 15.93 6.32 -1.62
CA GLU A 161 15.56 7.69 -1.31
C GLU A 161 14.05 7.84 -1.14
N ALA A 162 13.64 8.99 -0.63
CA ALA A 162 12.27 9.46 -0.68
C ALA A 162 12.27 10.86 -1.31
N SER A 163 11.24 11.16 -2.10
CA SER A 163 10.98 12.50 -2.63
C SER A 163 9.68 13.05 -2.06
N SER A 164 9.53 14.37 -2.04
CA SER A 164 8.27 15.01 -1.68
C SER A 164 7.14 14.48 -2.57
N ARG A 165 6.00 14.17 -1.96
CA ARG A 165 4.77 13.82 -2.65
C ARG A 165 3.90 15.07 -2.75
N SER A 166 3.99 15.77 -3.88
CA SER A 166 3.19 16.97 -4.12
C SER A 166 1.87 16.54 -4.74
N THR A 167 0.75 16.80 -4.07
CA THR A 167 -0.56 16.46 -4.61
C THR A 167 -0.98 17.46 -5.68
N ALA A 168 -1.60 16.97 -6.76
CA ALA A 168 -2.03 17.77 -7.90
C ALA A 168 -3.55 17.71 -8.09
N GLY A 169 -4.29 18.01 -7.03
CA GLY A 169 -5.74 17.83 -6.98
C GLY A 169 -6.13 17.04 -5.74
N ALA A 170 -7.01 16.06 -5.90
CA ALA A 170 -7.24 15.08 -4.84
C ALA A 170 -6.04 14.13 -4.76
N ILE A 171 -5.79 13.52 -3.60
CA ILE A 171 -4.66 12.61 -3.48
C ILE A 171 -4.86 11.39 -4.39
N ASP A 172 -3.82 10.97 -5.08
CA ASP A 172 -3.89 9.74 -5.88
C ASP A 172 -3.96 8.49 -4.99
N ILE A 173 -4.74 7.50 -5.42
CA ILE A 173 -4.74 6.17 -4.79
C ILE A 173 -3.38 5.52 -5.04
N GLY A 174 -2.80 4.90 -4.00
CA GLY A 174 -1.54 4.19 -4.06
C GLY A 174 -0.33 5.00 -3.55
N ALA A 175 0.85 4.42 -3.75
CA ALA A 175 2.12 4.90 -3.18
C ALA A 175 2.71 6.14 -3.88
N TYR A 176 2.33 6.37 -5.13
CA TYR A 176 2.88 7.44 -5.97
C TYR A 176 1.80 8.44 -6.33
N GLU A 177 2.17 9.71 -6.34
CA GLU A 177 1.40 10.72 -7.04
C GLU A 177 1.82 10.76 -8.52
N TRP A 178 0.83 10.82 -9.40
CA TRP A 178 1.01 11.18 -10.79
C TRP A 178 1.15 12.68 -10.90
N LEU A 179 2.26 13.11 -11.51
CA LEU A 179 2.46 14.49 -11.90
C LEU A 179 2.46 14.56 -13.41
N PRO A 180 1.67 15.45 -14.04
CA PRO A 180 1.84 15.74 -15.45
C PRO A 180 3.26 16.29 -15.66
N ASP A 181 3.95 15.79 -16.67
CA ASP A 181 5.26 16.33 -17.06
C ASP A 181 5.15 17.85 -17.24
N LEU A 182 5.81 18.61 -16.36
CA LEU A 182 5.88 20.07 -16.42
C LEU A 182 6.83 20.52 -17.54
N ILE A 183 6.70 19.99 -18.76
CA ILE A 183 7.57 20.37 -19.89
C ILE A 183 7.21 21.76 -20.46
N PHE A 184 6.13 22.42 -20.00
CA PHE A 184 5.74 23.76 -20.46
C PHE A 184 5.60 24.85 -19.39
N ARG A 185 6.22 24.72 -18.21
CA ARG A 185 6.28 25.82 -17.20
C ARG A 185 7.67 26.40 -16.95
N ALA A 186 8.52 26.39 -17.97
CA ALA A 186 9.66 27.29 -18.06
C ALA A 186 9.62 28.00 -19.41
N SER A 187 8.64 28.88 -19.58
CA SER A 187 8.79 29.99 -20.52
C SER A 187 9.97 30.84 -20.06
N PHE A 188 10.90 31.07 -20.97
CA PHE A 188 11.91 32.12 -20.88
C PHE A 188 11.27 33.43 -20.41
N GLU A 189 11.67 33.91 -19.24
CA GLU A 189 11.90 35.34 -18.93
C GLU A 189 13.12 35.44 -18.00
#